data_AF-A0A0F9GHS3-F1
#
_entry.id   AF-A0A0F9GHS3-F1
#
_cell.length_a   1.000
_cell.length_b   1.000
_cell.length_c   1.000
_cell.angle_alpha   90.00
_cell.angle_beta   90.00
_cell.angle_gamma   90.00
#
_symmetry.space_group_name_H-M   'P 1'
#
loop_
_entity.id
_entity.type
_entity.pdbx_description
1 polymer ?
#
loop_
_entity_poly.entity_id
_entity_poly.type
_entity_poly.pdbx_seq_one_letter_code
_entity_poly.pdbx_strand_id
1 'polypeptide(L)'
;LWMYSAADADCEFQLGIETLKDMREGKYANEAAEWLLNEMSMPLARALSDASDKGIPVDEPYVAKLAQQVNERIVELTDELGRKIAKLGLEPPKNLRSEQQLNRLLYSPKELSFICECRRLFFSEERMERHLAWAKEEEEVGHRQKKNWKPGLAIPRSAGVQQRPGYDAQQTSTKHYDRAKVARRSTEENPVIASAGTDLKSLGNLLDLKKLSRGAKRVLNALIDLKQVEKLKSTFIGDEKQTKGWIRFVESGWLHPTFNVHGTETSRLSSSGPNVQNPPSAAVFRNIIRAPRGFKLIDADYSQVENRILAYGARSEKYVASMLSCATCGEAFRYDPDGLEAHFAATKHRRLDMHTAGALEIFNITFDQVTPDIRFQAKTFTHGVNYGRGAGSVQEAFGCSFDQAKKQIKEYFEKYPDIKRFHDQSRIWLDETGMALTYLGRQRHFPTWRKLREEQQRDGRGTKRSTVGMINHIHREAIATMPQGSAAELLHLATIALFDWRGAADYGDKIMIHRLLRQHLGEYPALVMKHEYGAHLALSMHDSLLSVAPDKLAEKVKEMVCEVMYRVPLLVIPRVSSPRYGDWPEGWYLPVDAKIHERFGTDINPTTGKPLGRSEDLNVKEHLERSRVTIRASNSS
;
A
#
# COMPACT_ATOMS: atom_id res chain seq x y z
N LEU A 1 6.98 -5.36 41.65
CA LEU A 1 6.66 -4.53 40.46
C LEU A 1 7.84 -3.60 40.17
N TRP A 2 8.17 -2.64 41.03
CA TRP A 2 9.30 -1.70 40.85
C TRP A 2 10.69 -2.34 40.60
N MET A 3 11.07 -3.40 41.31
CA MET A 3 12.35 -4.08 41.08
C MET A 3 12.44 -4.79 39.72
N TYR A 4 11.33 -5.34 39.22
CA TYR A 4 11.31 -5.99 37.91
C TYR A 4 11.42 -4.95 36.80
N SER A 5 10.71 -3.82 36.91
CA SER A 5 10.85 -2.71 35.96
C SER A 5 12.26 -2.11 35.92
N ALA A 6 12.94 -2.03 37.07
CA ALA A 6 14.34 -1.60 37.12
C ALA A 6 15.28 -2.63 36.47
N ALA A 7 15.04 -3.93 36.68
CA ALA A 7 15.79 -4.99 36.02
C ALA A 7 15.56 -5.01 34.51
N ASP A 8 14.31 -4.81 34.06
CA ASP A 8 13.96 -4.70 32.64
C ASP A 8 14.67 -3.51 31.99
N ALA A 9 14.70 -2.34 32.65
CA ALA A 9 15.41 -1.17 32.16
C ALA A 9 16.94 -1.40 32.04
N ASP A 10 17.56 -2.11 32.99
CA ASP A 10 18.97 -2.48 32.90
C ASP A 10 19.21 -3.46 31.75
N CYS A 11 18.38 -4.50 31.61
CA CYS A 11 18.44 -5.43 30.48
C CYS A 11 18.28 -4.73 29.12
N GLU A 12 17.31 -3.82 28.99
CA GLU A 12 17.09 -3.03 27.77
C GLU A 12 18.29 -2.12 27.45
N PHE A 13 18.89 -1.50 28.47
CA PHE A 13 20.09 -0.67 28.29
C PHE A 13 21.28 -1.49 27.77
N GLN A 14 21.55 -2.65 28.39
CA GLN A 14 22.62 -3.56 27.96
C GLN A 14 22.36 -4.10 26.54
N LEU A 15 21.13 -4.51 26.24
CA LEU A 15 20.73 -4.94 24.90
C LEU A 15 20.91 -3.83 23.86
N GLY A 16 20.61 -2.57 24.23
CA GLY A 16 20.83 -1.42 23.37
C GLY A 16 22.31 -1.24 23.01
N ILE A 17 23.21 -1.38 23.98
CA ILE A 17 24.67 -1.31 23.76
C ILE A 17 25.12 -2.42 22.80
N GLU A 18 24.72 -3.66 23.05
CA GLU A 18 25.10 -4.79 22.20
C GLU A 18 24.52 -4.65 20.79
N THR A 19 23.30 -4.12 20.65
CA THR A 19 22.68 -3.87 19.34
C THR A 19 23.46 -2.80 18.56
N LEU A 20 23.86 -1.71 19.21
CA LEU A 20 24.69 -0.67 18.56
C LEU A 20 26.06 -1.22 18.15
N LYS A 21 26.63 -2.12 18.93
CA LYS A 21 27.87 -2.81 18.58
C LYS A 21 27.69 -3.73 17.37
N ASP A 22 26.63 -4.55 17.34
CA ASP A 22 26.30 -5.41 16.20
C ASP A 22 26.00 -4.59 14.93
N MET A 23 25.43 -3.39 15.07
CA MET A 23 25.25 -2.45 13.94
C MET A 23 26.57 -1.90 13.39
N ARG A 24 27.63 -1.82 14.19
CA ARG A 24 28.96 -1.31 13.78
C ARG A 24 29.90 -2.39 13.29
N GLU A 25 29.86 -3.56 13.93
CA GLU A 25 30.89 -4.61 13.80
C GLU A 25 30.30 -5.97 13.42
N GLY A 26 28.98 -6.10 13.48
CA GLY A 26 28.28 -7.36 13.31
C GLY A 26 28.05 -7.77 11.86
N LYS A 27 27.27 -8.84 11.70
CA LYS A 27 26.95 -9.42 10.38
C LYS A 27 26.24 -8.44 9.44
N TYR A 28 25.52 -7.47 10.00
CA TYR A 28 24.74 -6.47 9.30
C TYR A 28 25.36 -5.07 9.38
N ALA A 29 26.64 -5.01 9.75
CA ALA A 29 27.36 -3.74 9.86
C ALA A 29 27.31 -2.98 8.54
N ASN A 30 26.89 -1.72 8.62
CA ASN A 30 26.97 -0.81 7.49
C ASN A 30 27.21 0.62 7.98
N GLU A 31 28.00 1.38 7.21
CA GLU A 31 28.43 2.74 7.58
C GLU A 31 27.25 3.71 7.74
N ALA A 32 26.12 3.42 7.08
CA ALA A 32 24.92 4.24 7.15
C ALA A 32 23.99 3.87 8.31
N ALA A 33 24.18 2.74 9.01
CA ALA A 33 23.17 2.18 9.90
C ALA A 33 22.93 3.08 11.10
N GLU A 34 24.02 3.52 11.73
CA GLU A 34 24.00 4.43 12.87
C GLU A 34 23.48 5.81 12.46
N TRP A 35 23.87 6.29 11.26
CA TRP A 35 23.34 7.53 10.71
C TRP A 35 21.82 7.45 10.48
N LEU A 36 21.32 6.39 9.84
CA LEU A 36 19.90 6.15 9.61
C LEU A 36 19.10 5.99 10.90
N LEU A 37 19.72 5.47 11.96
CA LEU A 37 19.09 5.38 13.27
C LEU A 37 18.95 6.77 13.90
N ASN A 38 20.06 7.50 13.99
CA ASN A 38 20.15 8.77 14.73
C ASN A 38 19.53 9.96 13.98
N GLU A 39 19.68 10.02 12.66
CA GLU A 39 19.27 11.16 11.82
C GLU A 39 17.89 10.97 11.20
N MET A 40 17.35 9.74 11.21
CA MET A 40 16.07 9.44 10.59
C MET A 40 15.13 8.64 11.49
N SER A 41 15.47 7.42 11.88
CA SER A 41 14.50 6.52 12.53
C SER A 41 14.04 7.02 13.90
N MET A 42 14.98 7.43 14.75
CA MET A 42 14.68 8.00 16.08
C MET A 42 13.97 9.36 15.97
N PRO A 43 14.43 10.30 15.10
CA PRO A 43 13.71 11.52 14.83
C PRO A 43 12.27 11.32 14.38
N LEU A 44 12.08 10.44 13.40
CA LEU A 44 10.80 10.17 12.80
C LEU A 44 9.81 9.57 13.80
N ALA A 45 10.25 8.64 14.66
CA ALA A 45 9.40 8.04 15.68
C ALA A 45 8.74 9.11 16.57
N ARG A 46 9.51 10.13 16.97
CA ARG A 46 8.99 11.24 17.78
C ARG A 46 8.02 12.13 16.99
N ALA A 47 8.35 12.45 15.74
CA ALA A 47 7.48 13.23 14.86
C ALA A 47 6.13 12.56 14.64
N LEU A 48 6.14 11.25 14.42
CA LEU A 48 4.94 10.44 14.23
C LEU A 48 4.15 10.23 15.52
N SER A 49 4.81 10.22 16.69
CA SER A 49 4.10 10.21 17.98
C SER A 49 3.27 11.47 18.15
N ASP A 50 3.84 12.65 17.87
CA ASP A 50 3.09 13.91 17.95
C ASP A 50 1.97 14.00 16.89
N ALA A 51 2.19 13.47 15.69
CA ALA A 51 1.12 13.35 14.69
C ALA A 51 0.00 12.41 15.15
N SER A 52 0.35 11.28 15.81
CA SER A 52 -0.63 10.38 16.45
C SER A 52 -1.42 11.08 17.54
N ASP A 53 -0.74 11.84 18.41
CA ASP A 53 -1.35 12.54 19.55
C ASP A 53 -2.29 13.66 19.11
N LYS A 54 -1.92 14.40 18.06
CA LYS A 54 -2.78 15.47 17.50
C LYS A 54 -3.93 14.91 16.65
N GLY A 55 -3.69 13.79 15.97
CA GLY A 55 -4.67 13.08 15.19
C GLY A 55 -4.98 13.71 13.83
N ILE A 56 -5.89 13.05 13.11
CA ILE A 56 -6.36 13.43 11.77
C ILE A 56 -7.82 13.84 11.87
N PRO A 57 -8.24 15.00 11.37
CA PRO A 57 -9.59 15.47 11.63
C PRO A 57 -10.63 14.69 10.80
N VAL A 58 -11.73 14.30 11.44
CA VAL A 58 -12.80 13.48 10.88
C VAL A 58 -14.14 14.19 10.98
N ASP A 59 -14.94 14.15 9.91
CA ASP A 59 -16.33 14.60 9.91
C ASP A 59 -17.23 13.48 10.47
N GLU A 60 -17.36 13.42 11.80
CA GLU A 60 -18.20 12.42 12.49
C GLU A 60 -19.67 12.41 12.00
N PRO A 61 -20.35 13.56 11.84
CA PRO A 61 -21.71 13.58 11.28
C PRO A 61 -21.81 12.95 9.89
N TYR A 62 -20.85 13.24 9.01
CA TYR A 62 -20.79 12.62 7.68
C TYR A 62 -20.56 11.11 7.79
N VAL A 63 -19.65 10.66 8.66
CA VAL A 63 -19.40 9.22 8.88
C VAL A 63 -20.65 8.51 9.36
N ALA A 64 -21.42 9.11 10.28
CA ALA A 64 -22.69 8.55 10.76
C ALA A 64 -23.73 8.43 9.63
N LYS A 65 -23.89 9.48 8.81
CA LYS A 65 -24.79 9.45 7.63
C LYS A 65 -24.35 8.40 6.62
N LEU A 66 -23.05 8.31 6.35
CA LEU A 66 -22.47 7.33 5.44
C LEU A 66 -22.68 5.90 5.95
N ALA A 67 -22.59 5.66 7.26
CA ALA A 67 -22.85 4.35 7.87
C ALA A 67 -24.28 3.85 7.59
N GLN A 68 -25.27 4.73 7.75
CA GLN A 68 -26.67 4.39 7.46
C GLN A 68 -26.86 4.01 5.98
N GLN A 69 -26.34 4.84 5.07
CA GLN A 69 -26.50 4.61 3.63
C GLN A 69 -25.77 3.35 3.15
N VAL A 70 -24.59 3.06 3.73
CA VAL A 70 -23.85 1.83 3.46
C VAL A 70 -24.62 0.61 3.97
N ASN A 71 -25.32 0.70 5.12
CA ASN A 71 -26.17 -0.39 5.61
C ASN A 71 -27.32 -0.69 4.65
N GLU A 72 -28.04 0.34 4.22
CA GLU A 72 -29.12 0.23 3.24
C GLU A 72 -28.60 -0.39 1.94
N ARG A 73 -27.45 0.07 1.45
CA ARG A 73 -26.83 -0.45 0.23
C ARG A 73 -26.40 -1.91 0.33
N ILE A 74 -25.90 -2.34 1.49
CA ILE A 74 -25.55 -3.74 1.73
C ILE A 74 -26.80 -4.62 1.64
N VAL A 75 -27.94 -4.19 2.19
CA VAL A 75 -29.21 -4.93 2.08
C VAL A 75 -29.64 -5.04 0.62
N GLU A 76 -29.66 -3.93 -0.11
CA GLU A 76 -30.01 -3.90 -1.54
C GLU A 76 -29.15 -4.85 -2.38
N LEU A 77 -27.82 -4.80 -2.20
CA LEU A 77 -26.86 -5.63 -2.93
C LEU A 77 -26.98 -7.11 -2.55
N THR A 78 -27.29 -7.41 -1.29
CA THR A 78 -27.54 -8.79 -0.84
C THR A 78 -28.78 -9.36 -1.53
N ASP A 79 -29.87 -8.59 -1.59
CA ASP A 79 -31.09 -9.00 -2.28
C ASP A 79 -30.88 -9.12 -3.80
N GLU A 80 -30.14 -8.19 -4.40
CA GLU A 80 -29.78 -8.25 -5.82
C GLU A 80 -28.95 -9.49 -6.13
N LEU A 81 -27.95 -9.80 -5.32
CA LEU A 81 -27.12 -11.00 -5.44
C LEU A 81 -27.98 -12.26 -5.35
N GLY A 82 -28.86 -12.36 -4.34
CA GLY A 82 -29.79 -13.47 -4.18
C GLY A 82 -30.69 -13.67 -5.40
N ARG A 83 -31.28 -12.59 -5.94
CA ARG A 83 -32.09 -12.64 -7.17
C ARG A 83 -31.28 -13.08 -8.39
N LYS A 84 -30.02 -12.64 -8.53
CA LYS A 84 -29.16 -13.06 -9.65
C LYS A 84 -28.79 -14.54 -9.56
N ILE A 85 -28.53 -15.05 -8.36
CA ILE A 85 -28.27 -16.48 -8.12
C ILE A 85 -29.52 -17.30 -8.48
N ALA A 86 -30.70 -16.89 -7.98
CA ALA A 86 -31.96 -17.56 -8.27
C ALA A 86 -32.30 -17.60 -9.77
N LYS A 87 -32.00 -16.52 -10.53
CA LYS A 87 -32.17 -16.49 -12.00
C LYS A 87 -31.30 -17.49 -12.76
N LEU A 88 -30.27 -18.05 -12.12
CA LEU A 88 -29.44 -19.11 -12.68
C LEU A 88 -29.94 -20.51 -12.29
N GLY A 89 -31.09 -20.62 -11.62
CA GLY A 89 -31.65 -21.89 -11.15
C GLY A 89 -30.95 -22.44 -9.91
N LEU A 90 -30.18 -21.61 -9.20
CA LEU A 90 -29.47 -21.99 -7.98
C LEU A 90 -30.19 -21.46 -6.74
N GLU A 91 -30.15 -22.21 -5.65
CA GLU A 91 -30.66 -21.74 -4.36
C GLU A 91 -29.66 -20.76 -3.74
N PRO A 92 -30.06 -19.51 -3.43
CA PRO A 92 -29.16 -18.58 -2.78
C PRO A 92 -28.81 -19.05 -1.37
N PRO A 93 -27.53 -18.94 -0.95
CA PRO A 93 -27.12 -19.24 0.42
C PRO A 93 -27.99 -18.55 1.48
N LYS A 94 -28.33 -19.26 2.54
CA LYS A 94 -29.04 -18.70 3.71
C LYS A 94 -28.32 -17.49 4.31
N ASN A 95 -26.99 -17.49 4.25
CA ASN A 95 -26.16 -16.37 4.65
C ASN A 95 -25.12 -16.05 3.57
N LEU A 96 -25.46 -15.10 2.70
CA LEU A 96 -24.60 -14.58 1.64
C LEU A 96 -23.32 -13.89 2.16
N ARG A 97 -23.19 -13.67 3.47
CA ARG A 97 -21.95 -13.17 4.10
C ARG A 97 -21.00 -14.28 4.56
N SER A 98 -21.47 -15.53 4.60
CA SER A 98 -20.65 -16.67 5.03
C SER A 98 -19.67 -17.08 3.93
N GLU A 99 -18.37 -16.94 4.19
CA GLU A 99 -17.33 -17.40 3.25
C GLU A 99 -17.44 -18.89 2.93
N GLN A 100 -17.82 -19.71 3.91
CA GLN A 100 -18.01 -21.15 3.67
C GLN A 100 -19.16 -21.43 2.70
N GLN A 101 -20.28 -20.72 2.84
CA GLN A 101 -21.42 -20.90 1.94
C GLN A 101 -21.16 -20.33 0.56
N LEU A 102 -20.47 -19.18 0.48
CA LEU A 102 -20.02 -18.59 -0.80
C LEU A 102 -19.02 -19.51 -1.51
N ASN A 103 -18.04 -20.08 -0.79
CA ASN A 103 -17.10 -21.04 -1.36
C ASN A 103 -17.81 -22.28 -1.89
N ARG A 104 -18.84 -22.78 -1.19
CA ARG A 104 -19.65 -23.89 -1.70
C ARG A 104 -20.38 -23.50 -2.99
N LEU A 105 -21.04 -22.34 -3.01
CA LEU A 105 -21.73 -21.85 -4.20
C LEU A 105 -20.78 -21.70 -5.41
N LEU A 106 -19.57 -21.18 -5.17
CA LEU A 106 -18.60 -20.92 -6.24
C LEU A 106 -17.85 -22.18 -6.69
N TYR A 107 -17.62 -23.15 -5.80
CA TYR A 107 -16.69 -24.25 -6.02
C TYR A 107 -17.24 -25.65 -5.73
N SER A 108 -18.54 -25.84 -5.46
CA SER A 108 -19.11 -27.19 -5.23
C SER A 108 -19.18 -28.02 -6.52
N PRO A 109 -18.91 -29.34 -6.54
CA PRO A 109 -18.89 -30.16 -7.76
C PRO A 109 -20.21 -30.18 -8.56
N LYS A 110 -21.36 -30.02 -7.88
CA LYS A 110 -22.69 -29.96 -8.52
C LYS A 110 -22.98 -28.59 -9.14
N GLU A 111 -22.45 -27.51 -8.57
CA GLU A 111 -22.68 -26.12 -9.02
C GLU A 111 -21.47 -25.54 -9.77
N LEU A 112 -20.34 -26.26 -9.78
CA LEU A 112 -19.11 -26.00 -10.52
C LEU A 112 -19.36 -25.90 -12.02
N SER A 113 -20.51 -26.36 -12.52
CA SER A 113 -20.99 -26.09 -13.89
C SER A 113 -20.90 -24.59 -14.25
N PHE A 114 -21.03 -23.70 -13.25
CA PHE A 114 -20.94 -22.24 -13.33
C PHE A 114 -19.55 -21.70 -13.76
N ILE A 115 -18.45 -22.37 -13.36
CA ILE A 115 -17.05 -22.05 -13.72
C ILE A 115 -16.50 -23.08 -14.75
N CYS A 116 -17.27 -24.10 -15.11
CA CYS A 116 -16.78 -25.32 -15.78
C CYS A 116 -16.39 -25.24 -17.26
N GLU A 117 -16.24 -24.07 -17.86
CA GLU A 117 -15.37 -24.03 -19.04
C GLU A 117 -13.87 -24.01 -18.65
N CYS A 118 -13.54 -23.83 -17.35
CA CYS A 118 -12.19 -24.02 -16.80
C CYS A 118 -11.79 -25.49 -16.55
N ARG A 119 -12.70 -26.46 -16.80
CA ARG A 119 -12.53 -27.90 -16.50
C ARG A 119 -11.28 -28.57 -17.10
N ARG A 120 -10.69 -28.02 -18.17
CA ARG A 120 -9.52 -28.62 -18.86
C ARG A 120 -8.15 -28.12 -18.39
N LEU A 121 -8.06 -27.08 -17.56
CA LEU A 121 -6.77 -26.45 -17.24
C LEU A 121 -6.12 -26.91 -15.93
N PHE A 122 -6.84 -27.64 -15.06
CA PHE A 122 -6.35 -27.91 -13.69
C PHE A 122 -6.30 -29.40 -13.27
N PHE A 123 -6.96 -30.34 -13.95
CA PHE A 123 -7.02 -31.76 -13.50
C PHE A 123 -7.06 -32.77 -14.68
N SER A 124 -6.41 -33.93 -14.51
CA SER A 124 -6.51 -35.11 -15.41
C SER A 124 -7.72 -36.00 -15.04
N GLU A 125 -8.27 -36.75 -16.00
CA GLU A 125 -9.48 -37.58 -15.84
C GLU A 125 -9.38 -38.58 -14.67
N GLU A 126 -8.25 -39.28 -14.53
CA GLU A 126 -7.98 -40.23 -13.43
C GLU A 126 -8.03 -39.62 -12.02
N ARG A 127 -7.78 -38.32 -11.89
CA ARG A 127 -7.78 -37.64 -10.59
C ARG A 127 -9.21 -37.24 -10.19
N MET A 128 -10.09 -37.13 -11.18
CA MET A 128 -11.50 -36.78 -10.99
C MET A 128 -12.32 -37.98 -10.51
N GLU A 129 -12.06 -39.17 -11.07
CA GLU A 129 -12.74 -40.41 -10.66
C GLU A 129 -12.46 -40.77 -9.20
N ARG A 130 -11.22 -40.58 -8.75
CA ARG A 130 -10.81 -40.81 -7.35
C ARG A 130 -11.52 -39.89 -6.35
N HIS A 131 -11.76 -38.63 -6.73
CA HIS A 131 -12.50 -37.70 -5.86
C HIS A 131 -14.00 -37.99 -5.82
N LEU A 132 -14.60 -38.45 -6.92
CA LEU A 132 -16.01 -38.85 -6.97
C LEU A 132 -16.27 -40.13 -6.15
N ALA A 133 -15.30 -41.05 -6.10
CA ALA A 133 -15.35 -42.22 -5.23
C ALA A 133 -15.32 -41.83 -3.75
N TRP A 134 -14.42 -40.93 -3.36
CA TRP A 134 -14.29 -40.45 -1.97
C TRP A 134 -15.55 -39.75 -1.43
N ALA A 135 -16.20 -38.92 -2.25
CA ALA A 135 -17.42 -38.21 -1.83
C ALA A 135 -18.62 -39.14 -1.56
N LYS A 136 -18.67 -40.29 -2.23
CA LYS A 136 -19.68 -41.34 -1.96
C LYS A 136 -19.40 -42.08 -0.64
N GLU A 137 -18.13 -42.29 -0.30
CA GLU A 137 -17.73 -42.95 0.95
C GLU A 137 -18.03 -42.08 2.19
N GLU A 138 -17.84 -40.75 2.14
CA GLU A 138 -18.18 -39.88 3.29
C GLU A 138 -19.68 -39.83 3.60
N GLU A 139 -20.55 -39.92 2.57
CA GLU A 139 -22.00 -39.97 2.73
C GLU A 139 -22.46 -41.27 3.43
N GLU A 140 -21.75 -42.39 3.20
CA GLU A 140 -22.00 -43.68 3.85
C GLU A 140 -21.44 -43.75 5.29
N VAL A 141 -20.30 -43.12 5.55
CA VAL A 141 -19.63 -43.12 6.89
C VAL A 141 -20.34 -42.18 7.87
N GLY A 142 -20.85 -41.04 7.41
CA GLY A 142 -21.61 -40.08 8.24
C GLY A 142 -22.91 -40.65 8.83
N HIS A 143 -23.50 -41.66 8.20
CA HIS A 143 -24.69 -42.36 8.70
C HIS A 143 -24.40 -43.42 9.77
N ARG A 144 -23.17 -43.98 9.83
CA ARG A 144 -22.81 -45.02 10.82
C ARG A 144 -22.31 -44.46 12.16
N GLN A 145 -21.69 -43.29 12.19
CA GLN A 145 -21.03 -42.75 13.40
C GLN A 145 -21.97 -42.12 14.45
N LYS A 146 -23.25 -41.88 14.17
CA LYS A 146 -24.20 -41.32 15.15
C LYS A 146 -24.76 -42.33 16.17
N LYS A 147 -24.46 -43.64 16.07
CA LYS A 147 -25.08 -44.66 16.94
C LYS A 147 -24.24 -45.14 18.14
N ASN A 148 -22.93 -44.91 18.22
CA ASN A 148 -22.07 -45.56 19.22
C ASN A 148 -21.08 -44.63 19.96
N TRP A 149 -21.55 -43.67 20.75
CA TRP A 149 -20.67 -42.97 21.71
C TRP A 149 -21.25 -43.00 23.14
N LYS A 150 -20.57 -43.72 24.05
CA LYS A 150 -20.70 -43.59 25.53
C LYS A 150 -19.45 -42.94 26.14
N PRO A 151 -19.55 -42.11 27.20
CA PRO A 151 -18.41 -41.40 27.78
C PRO A 151 -17.78 -42.16 28.96
N GLY A 152 -16.44 -42.13 29.04
CA GLY A 152 -15.70 -42.46 30.27
C GLY A 152 -14.30 -43.02 30.03
N LEU A 153 -13.25 -42.30 30.42
CA LEU A 153 -12.38 -42.62 31.56
C LEU A 153 -11.17 -41.66 31.62
N ALA A 154 -10.64 -41.48 32.82
CA ALA A 154 -9.82 -40.37 33.27
C ALA A 154 -8.43 -40.82 33.77
N ILE A 155 -7.44 -39.91 33.67
CA ILE A 155 -6.29 -39.64 34.60
C ILE A 155 -5.09 -40.63 34.58
N PRO A 156 -3.79 -40.25 34.82
CA PRO A 156 -3.29 -39.15 35.68
C PRO A 156 -2.19 -38.19 35.19
N ARG A 157 -2.07 -37.10 35.97
CA ARG A 157 -1.00 -36.07 36.04
C ARG A 157 0.11 -36.46 37.03
N SER A 158 1.34 -36.02 36.77
CA SER A 158 2.30 -35.33 37.71
C SER A 158 3.67 -35.21 37.01
N ALA A 159 4.51 -34.18 37.15
CA ALA A 159 4.75 -33.22 38.22
C ALA A 159 5.36 -31.91 37.67
N GLY A 160 4.93 -30.73 38.17
CA GLY A 160 5.78 -29.74 38.87
C GLY A 160 6.61 -28.86 37.91
N VAL A 161 6.30 -27.59 37.67
CA VAL A 161 6.72 -26.44 38.50
C VAL A 161 5.66 -25.31 38.46
N GLN A 162 5.52 -24.64 39.60
CA GLN A 162 4.50 -23.67 39.99
C GLN A 162 4.48 -22.36 39.17
N GLN A 163 3.26 -21.89 38.91
CA GLN A 163 2.95 -20.53 38.43
C GLN A 163 3.22 -19.47 39.50
N ARG A 164 3.62 -18.27 39.07
CA ARG A 164 3.29 -17.01 39.75
C ARG A 164 2.37 -16.15 38.88
N PRO A 165 1.51 -15.30 39.48
CA PRO A 165 0.39 -14.64 38.82
C PRO A 165 0.65 -13.15 38.50
N GLY A 166 0.04 -12.66 37.42
CA GLY A 166 -0.26 -11.23 37.23
C GLY A 166 0.72 -10.45 36.35
N TYR A 167 0.56 -10.57 35.04
CA TYR A 167 0.73 -9.46 34.08
C TYR A 167 -0.19 -9.76 32.89
N ASP A 168 -1.24 -8.97 32.75
CA ASP A 168 -2.25 -9.10 31.69
C ASP A 168 -1.68 -8.45 30.42
N ALA A 169 -0.74 -9.16 29.79
CA ALA A 169 -0.45 -8.93 28.39
C ALA A 169 -1.69 -9.37 27.61
N GLN A 170 -2.49 -8.41 27.16
CA GLN A 170 -3.47 -8.65 26.11
C GLN A 170 -2.71 -9.08 24.85
N GLN A 171 -2.45 -10.39 24.79
CA GLN A 171 -2.05 -11.12 23.62
C GLN A 171 -3.11 -10.86 22.55
N THR A 172 -2.84 -9.92 21.64
CA THR A 172 -3.38 -10.01 20.29
C THR A 172 -3.02 -11.38 19.78
N SER A 173 -4.03 -12.20 19.46
CA SER A 173 -3.85 -13.55 18.95
C SER A 173 -3.17 -13.51 17.59
N THR A 174 -1.86 -13.37 17.57
CA THR A 174 -1.03 -13.97 16.52
C THR A 174 -1.16 -15.47 16.74
N LYS A 175 -2.16 -16.08 16.08
CA LYS A 175 -2.03 -17.48 15.70
C LYS A 175 -0.73 -17.55 14.89
N HIS A 176 0.39 -17.86 15.55
CA HIS A 176 1.53 -18.46 14.91
C HIS A 176 1.03 -19.74 14.28
N TYR A 177 0.61 -19.59 13.03
CA TYR A 177 0.23 -20.68 12.17
C TYR A 177 1.55 -21.36 11.81
N ASP A 178 1.93 -22.30 12.66
CA ASP A 178 3.12 -23.13 12.51
C ASP A 178 2.93 -24.02 11.27
N ARG A 179 3.21 -23.45 10.09
CA ARG A 179 3.08 -24.11 8.78
C ARG A 179 3.92 -25.39 8.71
N ALA A 180 4.96 -25.52 9.54
CA ALA A 180 5.80 -26.71 9.60
C ALA A 180 5.16 -27.88 10.37
N LYS A 181 4.31 -27.62 11.37
CA LYS A 181 3.61 -28.67 12.13
C LYS A 181 2.42 -29.27 11.39
N VAL A 182 1.77 -28.50 10.53
CA VAL A 182 0.73 -29.01 9.61
C VAL A 182 1.38 -29.79 8.46
N ALA A 183 2.54 -29.35 7.97
CA ALA A 183 3.25 -30.00 6.86
C ALA A 183 3.80 -31.40 7.19
N ARG A 184 4.06 -31.72 8.47
CA ARG A 184 4.58 -33.04 8.88
C ARG A 184 3.51 -34.09 9.18
N ARG A 185 2.23 -33.71 9.23
CA ARG A 185 1.10 -34.67 9.26
C ARG A 185 0.44 -34.87 7.90
N SER A 186 0.87 -34.14 6.87
CA SER A 186 0.22 -34.11 5.56
C SER A 186 1.01 -34.81 4.46
N THR A 187 1.83 -35.81 4.78
CA THR A 187 2.68 -36.47 3.78
C THR A 187 2.09 -37.70 3.12
N GLU A 188 0.86 -38.16 3.40
CA GLU A 188 0.34 -39.31 2.63
C GLU A 188 -1.17 -39.37 2.33
N GLU A 189 -2.08 -38.67 3.03
CA GLU A 189 -3.53 -38.79 2.74
C GLU A 189 -4.28 -37.46 2.93
N ASN A 190 -4.29 -36.60 1.90
CA ASN A 190 -5.34 -35.60 1.62
C ASN A 190 -4.94 -34.70 0.44
N PRO A 191 -5.57 -34.77 -0.74
CA PRO A 191 -5.44 -33.74 -1.74
C PRO A 191 -6.29 -32.55 -1.30
N VAL A 192 -5.64 -31.58 -0.67
CA VAL A 192 -6.21 -30.26 -0.38
C VAL A 192 -6.78 -29.70 -1.69
N ILE A 193 -8.10 -29.53 -1.74
CA ILE A 193 -8.74 -28.56 -2.64
C ILE A 193 -8.05 -27.23 -2.33
N ALA A 194 -7.19 -26.74 -3.23
CA ALA A 194 -6.70 -25.38 -3.14
C ALA A 194 -7.90 -24.45 -3.36
N SER A 195 -8.63 -24.15 -2.29
CA SER A 195 -9.73 -23.21 -2.30
C SER A 195 -9.20 -21.87 -2.80
N ALA A 196 -9.55 -21.47 -4.02
CA ALA A 196 -9.41 -20.08 -4.41
C ALA A 196 -10.26 -19.25 -3.42
N GLY A 197 -9.67 -18.22 -2.81
CA GLY A 197 -10.35 -17.45 -1.77
C GLY A 197 -11.63 -16.77 -2.28
N THR A 198 -12.47 -16.30 -1.36
CA THR A 198 -13.60 -15.39 -1.66
C THR A 198 -13.24 -13.92 -1.44
N ASP A 199 -11.96 -13.61 -1.27
CA ASP A 199 -11.46 -12.25 -1.15
C ASP A 199 -11.51 -11.52 -2.51
N LEU A 200 -11.50 -10.18 -2.47
CA LEU A 200 -11.61 -9.35 -3.67
C LEU A 200 -10.58 -9.68 -4.75
N LYS A 201 -9.35 -10.06 -4.37
CA LYS A 201 -8.30 -10.41 -5.33
C LYS A 201 -8.60 -11.75 -5.98
N SER A 202 -8.99 -12.75 -5.20
CA SER A 202 -9.38 -14.06 -5.73
C SER A 202 -10.61 -13.98 -6.63
N LEU A 203 -11.62 -13.19 -6.27
CA LEU A 203 -12.80 -12.95 -7.11
C LEU A 203 -12.47 -12.18 -8.41
N GLY A 204 -11.55 -11.20 -8.34
CA GLY A 204 -11.04 -10.51 -9.52
C GLY A 204 -10.35 -11.47 -10.49
N ASN A 205 -9.46 -12.33 -9.98
CA ASN A 205 -8.81 -13.36 -10.80
C ASN A 205 -9.81 -14.31 -11.45
N LEU A 206 -10.93 -14.63 -10.77
CA LEU A 206 -11.98 -15.42 -11.37
C LEU A 206 -12.62 -14.68 -12.55
N LEU A 207 -12.98 -13.40 -12.41
CA LEU A 207 -13.61 -12.62 -13.49
C LEU A 207 -12.80 -12.60 -14.79
N ASP A 208 -11.47 -12.64 -14.68
CA ASP A 208 -10.55 -12.61 -15.82
C ASP A 208 -10.50 -13.93 -16.61
N LEU A 209 -11.18 -14.97 -16.14
CA LEU A 209 -11.29 -16.24 -16.86
C LEU A 209 -12.09 -16.03 -18.16
N LYS A 210 -11.42 -16.25 -19.30
CA LYS A 210 -11.97 -16.11 -20.67
C LYS A 210 -13.27 -16.89 -20.94
N LYS A 211 -13.57 -17.86 -20.08
CA LYS A 211 -14.54 -18.94 -20.24
C LYS A 211 -15.72 -18.84 -19.26
N LEU A 212 -15.94 -17.65 -18.68
CA LEU A 212 -17.08 -17.41 -17.80
C LEU A 212 -18.35 -17.07 -18.58
N SER A 213 -19.46 -17.74 -18.26
CA SER A 213 -20.77 -17.40 -18.80
C SER A 213 -21.18 -15.97 -18.42
N ARG A 214 -22.04 -15.34 -19.23
CA ARG A 214 -22.55 -13.98 -18.95
C ARG A 214 -23.31 -13.92 -17.61
N GLY A 215 -24.02 -14.98 -17.26
CA GLY A 215 -24.68 -15.12 -15.95
C GLY A 215 -23.66 -15.16 -14.80
N ALA A 216 -22.56 -15.88 -15.00
CA ALA A 216 -21.52 -16.01 -13.99
C ALA A 216 -20.75 -14.72 -13.72
N LYS A 217 -20.40 -14.00 -14.78
CA LYS A 217 -19.80 -12.65 -14.65
C LYS A 217 -20.72 -11.70 -13.87
N ARG A 218 -22.04 -11.75 -14.09
CA ARG A 218 -23.01 -10.89 -13.39
C ARG A 218 -23.09 -11.18 -11.89
N VAL A 219 -23.04 -12.44 -11.49
CA VAL A 219 -23.04 -12.84 -10.07
C VAL A 219 -21.71 -12.49 -9.41
N LEU A 220 -20.57 -12.76 -10.08
CA LEU A 220 -19.25 -12.40 -9.57
C LEU A 220 -19.11 -10.87 -9.37
N ASN A 221 -19.56 -10.07 -10.33
CA ASN A 221 -19.57 -8.61 -10.19
C ASN A 221 -20.44 -8.16 -9.00
N ALA A 222 -21.66 -8.67 -8.87
CA ALA A 222 -22.53 -8.33 -7.74
C ALA A 222 -21.93 -8.74 -6.38
N LEU A 223 -21.23 -9.88 -6.32
CA LEU A 223 -20.51 -10.31 -5.13
C LEU A 223 -19.32 -9.40 -4.81
N ILE A 224 -18.57 -8.96 -5.82
CA ILE A 224 -17.47 -8.00 -5.65
C ILE A 224 -18.01 -6.67 -5.15
N ASP A 225 -19.08 -6.15 -5.74
CA ASP A 225 -19.73 -4.91 -5.30
C ASP A 225 -20.14 -5.01 -3.82
N LEU A 226 -20.79 -6.11 -3.44
CA LEU A 226 -21.16 -6.38 -2.04
C LEU A 226 -19.92 -6.39 -1.13
N LYS A 227 -18.87 -7.15 -1.50
CA LYS A 227 -17.63 -7.27 -0.71
C LYS A 227 -16.89 -5.94 -0.57
N GLN A 228 -16.91 -5.09 -1.59
CA GLN A 228 -16.32 -3.75 -1.53
C GLN A 228 -17.04 -2.86 -0.52
N VAL A 229 -18.38 -2.86 -0.54
CA VAL A 229 -19.20 -2.08 0.40
C VAL A 229 -19.10 -2.65 1.82
N GLU A 230 -19.06 -3.98 1.99
CA GLU A 230 -18.82 -4.62 3.29
C GLU A 230 -17.46 -4.24 3.87
N LYS A 231 -16.40 -4.24 3.04
CA LYS A 231 -15.06 -3.77 3.45
C LYS A 231 -15.09 -2.30 3.84
N LEU A 232 -15.83 -1.47 3.08
CA LEU A 232 -15.99 -0.05 3.40
C LEU A 232 -16.58 0.14 4.81
N LYS A 233 -17.65 -0.60 5.11
CA LYS A 233 -18.27 -0.61 6.44
C LYS A 233 -17.32 -1.11 7.53
N SER A 234 -16.73 -2.30 7.36
CA SER A 234 -15.99 -2.96 8.42
C SER A 234 -14.65 -2.28 8.75
N THR A 235 -14.00 -1.72 7.74
CA THR A 235 -12.62 -1.21 7.85
C THR A 235 -12.57 0.28 8.11
N PHE A 236 -13.45 1.07 7.48
CA PHE A 236 -13.33 2.53 7.49
C PHE A 236 -14.43 3.21 8.30
N ILE A 237 -15.69 2.79 8.15
CA ILE A 237 -16.81 3.49 8.77
C ILE A 237 -17.07 3.01 10.20
N GLY A 238 -17.31 1.70 10.36
CA GLY A 238 -17.68 1.09 11.63
C GLY A 238 -19.12 0.61 11.70
N ASP A 239 -19.54 0.20 12.89
CA ASP A 239 -20.91 -0.18 13.22
C ASP A 239 -21.57 0.86 14.14
N GLU A 240 -22.88 0.73 14.34
CA GLU A 240 -23.66 1.64 15.20
C GLU A 240 -23.16 1.68 16.65
N LYS A 241 -22.49 0.61 17.09
CA LYS A 241 -21.89 0.51 18.42
C LYS A 241 -20.45 1.04 18.48
N GLN A 242 -19.92 1.57 17.37
CA GLN A 242 -18.55 2.08 17.22
C GLN A 242 -17.46 1.09 17.68
N THR A 243 -17.72 -0.21 17.54
CA THR A 243 -16.78 -1.28 17.93
C THR A 243 -15.81 -1.66 16.80
N LYS A 244 -16.08 -1.19 15.58
CA LYS A 244 -15.32 -1.49 14.36
C LYS A 244 -15.05 -0.22 13.55
N GLY A 245 -14.23 -0.33 12.51
CA GLY A 245 -13.92 0.80 11.62
C GLY A 245 -12.97 1.82 12.23
N TRP A 246 -12.73 2.91 11.51
CA TRP A 246 -11.89 4.01 12.01
C TRP A 246 -12.55 4.79 13.14
N ILE A 247 -13.89 4.86 13.16
CA ILE A 247 -14.65 5.61 14.17
C ILE A 247 -14.31 5.19 15.61
N ARG A 248 -13.91 3.93 15.84
CA ARG A 248 -13.47 3.44 17.15
C ARG A 248 -12.26 4.19 17.70
N PHE A 249 -11.44 4.76 16.83
CA PHE A 249 -10.21 5.47 17.15
C PHE A 249 -10.37 6.99 16.99
N VAL A 250 -11.61 7.45 16.88
CA VAL A 250 -11.92 8.88 16.82
C VAL A 250 -12.24 9.36 18.24
N GLU A 251 -11.53 10.38 18.69
CA GLU A 251 -11.77 11.08 19.94
C GLU A 251 -11.96 12.57 19.63
N SER A 252 -13.11 13.13 20.02
CA SER A 252 -13.42 14.56 19.85
C SER A 252 -13.22 15.09 18.41
N GLY A 253 -13.60 14.31 17.39
CA GLY A 253 -13.45 14.66 15.98
C GLY A 253 -12.07 14.36 15.38
N TRP A 254 -11.16 13.72 16.11
CA TRP A 254 -9.80 13.42 15.66
C TRP A 254 -9.52 11.92 15.67
N LEU A 255 -9.03 11.40 14.56
CA LEU A 255 -8.59 10.01 14.40
C LEU A 255 -7.14 9.86 14.85
N HIS A 256 -6.89 8.95 15.79
CA HIS A 256 -5.56 8.74 16.38
C HIS A 256 -4.97 7.38 15.98
N PRO A 257 -4.28 7.28 14.82
CA PRO A 257 -3.58 6.06 14.44
C PRO A 257 -2.28 5.89 15.25
N THR A 258 -1.80 4.67 15.36
CA THR A 258 -0.41 4.38 15.76
C THR A 258 0.44 4.13 14.52
N PHE A 259 1.44 4.97 14.25
CA PHE A 259 2.39 4.75 13.17
C PHE A 259 3.53 3.82 13.60
N ASN A 260 3.88 2.86 12.74
CA ASN A 260 5.00 1.94 12.97
C ASN A 260 6.13 2.23 11.97
N VAL A 261 7.24 2.75 12.48
CA VAL A 261 8.45 3.10 11.69
C VAL A 261 9.09 1.86 11.06
N HIS A 262 9.13 0.74 11.79
CA HIS A 262 9.78 -0.51 11.36
C HIS A 262 8.77 -1.59 10.94
N GLY A 263 7.61 -1.20 10.42
CA GLY A 263 6.56 -2.15 10.04
C GLY A 263 6.66 -2.70 8.61
N THR A 264 7.56 -2.18 7.77
CA THR A 264 7.72 -2.64 6.38
C THR A 264 9.17 -2.86 6.00
N GLU A 265 9.41 -3.77 5.06
CA GLU A 265 10.73 -4.06 4.46
C GLU A 265 11.18 -2.99 3.45
N THR A 266 10.29 -2.06 3.08
CA THR A 266 10.48 -1.08 2.00
C THR A 266 10.79 0.33 2.51
N SER A 267 11.20 0.46 3.78
CA SER A 267 11.30 1.74 4.51
C SER A 267 9.99 2.50 4.70
N ARG A 268 8.91 2.20 3.98
CA ARG A 268 7.61 2.85 4.14
C ARG A 268 7.06 2.69 5.56
N LEU A 269 6.32 3.69 6.02
CA LEU A 269 5.53 3.59 7.25
C LEU A 269 4.40 2.57 7.11
N SER A 270 4.04 1.98 8.23
CA SER A 270 2.75 1.31 8.38
C SER A 270 1.97 1.95 9.52
N SER A 271 0.69 1.64 9.65
CA SER A 271 -0.12 2.12 10.78
C SER A 271 -1.09 1.06 11.26
N SER A 272 -1.42 1.14 12.54
CA SER A 272 -2.34 0.26 13.25
C SER A 272 -3.22 1.07 14.19
N GLY A 273 -4.40 0.53 14.50
CA GLY A 273 -5.34 1.19 15.39
C GLY A 273 -5.76 2.61 15.00
N PRO A 274 -6.17 2.91 13.74
CA PRO A 274 -6.37 2.00 12.60
C PRO A 274 -5.28 2.11 11.53
N ASN A 275 -5.38 1.29 10.47
CA ASN A 275 -4.49 1.40 9.32
C ASN A 275 -4.93 2.53 8.37
N VAL A 276 -4.33 3.71 8.55
CA VAL A 276 -4.53 4.90 7.71
C VAL A 276 -3.67 4.92 6.45
N GLN A 277 -2.64 4.07 6.36
CA GLN A 277 -1.77 3.95 5.17
C GLN A 277 -2.47 3.31 3.97
N ASN A 278 -3.60 2.64 4.20
CA ASN A 278 -4.45 2.05 3.15
C ASN A 278 -5.87 2.64 3.23
N PRO A 279 -6.03 3.93 2.90
CA PRO A 279 -7.33 4.60 2.98
C PRO A 279 -8.34 4.01 1.98
N PRO A 280 -9.64 4.30 2.14
CA PRO A 280 -10.63 4.02 1.10
C PRO A 280 -10.32 4.85 -0.16
N SER A 281 -11.15 4.70 -1.20
CA SER A 281 -10.99 5.50 -2.43
C SER A 281 -10.88 7.00 -2.11
N ALA A 282 -10.09 7.74 -2.88
CA ALA A 282 -9.82 9.16 -2.63
C ALA A 282 -11.10 9.99 -2.47
N ALA A 283 -12.16 9.64 -3.21
CA ALA A 283 -13.47 10.27 -3.09
C ALA A 283 -14.10 10.12 -1.71
N VAL A 284 -14.04 8.90 -1.15
CA VAL A 284 -14.55 8.62 0.20
C VAL A 284 -13.63 9.22 1.26
N PHE A 285 -12.32 9.03 1.11
CA PHE A 285 -11.32 9.52 2.06
C PHE A 285 -11.43 11.04 2.26
N ARG A 286 -11.50 11.82 1.18
CA ARG A 286 -11.64 13.30 1.23
C ARG A 286 -12.93 13.80 1.84
N ASN A 287 -13.95 12.94 1.99
CA ASN A 287 -15.19 13.32 2.65
C ASN A 287 -15.21 12.92 4.13
N ILE A 288 -14.53 11.83 4.50
CA ILE A 288 -14.34 11.42 5.90
C ILE A 288 -13.36 12.36 6.59
N ILE A 289 -12.23 12.66 5.95
CA ILE A 289 -11.19 13.54 6.49
C ILE A 289 -11.51 14.97 6.08
N ARG A 290 -11.86 15.83 7.05
CA ARG A 290 -12.21 17.24 6.81
C ARG A 290 -11.64 18.13 7.90
N ALA A 291 -11.17 19.32 7.52
CA ALA A 291 -10.69 20.28 8.50
C ALA A 291 -11.85 20.77 9.40
N PRO A 292 -11.60 20.96 10.71
CA PRO A 292 -12.54 21.63 11.59
C PRO A 292 -12.71 23.10 11.18
N ARG A 293 -13.78 23.73 11.67
CA ARG A 293 -14.07 25.14 11.38
C ARG A 293 -12.88 26.04 11.77
N GLY A 294 -12.52 26.95 10.87
CA GLY A 294 -11.38 27.86 11.07
C GLY A 294 -10.02 27.25 10.72
N PHE A 295 -9.99 26.00 10.25
CA PHE A 295 -8.81 25.32 9.75
C PHE A 295 -8.99 24.87 8.31
N LYS A 296 -7.87 24.56 7.65
CA LYS A 296 -7.78 23.99 6.30
C LYS A 296 -6.82 22.81 6.32
N LEU A 297 -7.05 21.86 5.40
CA LEU A 297 -6.11 20.78 5.13
C LEU A 297 -5.18 21.18 4.00
N ILE A 298 -3.91 20.87 4.16
CA ILE A 298 -2.85 21.07 3.18
C ILE A 298 -2.34 19.69 2.81
N ASP A 299 -2.61 19.28 1.57
CA ASP A 299 -2.16 18.01 0.99
C ASP A 299 -1.01 18.31 0.03
N ALA A 300 0.20 17.87 0.37
CA ALA A 300 1.41 18.10 -0.42
C ALA A 300 2.02 16.76 -0.83
N ASP A 301 2.16 16.55 -2.13
CA ASP A 301 2.58 15.28 -2.73
C ASP A 301 3.85 15.49 -3.57
N TYR A 302 4.81 14.57 -3.47
CA TYR A 302 5.93 14.56 -4.41
C TYR A 302 5.48 13.98 -5.75
N SER A 303 5.51 14.80 -6.81
CA SER A 303 5.04 14.36 -8.12
C SER A 303 5.95 13.29 -8.70
N GLN A 304 5.49 12.03 -8.67
CA GLN A 304 6.16 10.87 -9.28
C GLN A 304 7.56 10.61 -8.71
N VAL A 305 7.72 10.74 -7.40
CA VAL A 305 9.00 10.61 -6.68
C VAL A 305 9.77 9.34 -7.03
N GLU A 306 9.12 8.17 -7.02
CA GLU A 306 9.82 6.89 -7.27
C GLU A 306 10.39 6.82 -8.69
N ASN A 307 9.68 7.39 -9.66
CA ASN A 307 10.10 7.45 -11.05
C ASN A 307 11.29 8.38 -11.25
N ARG A 308 11.31 9.52 -10.55
CA ARG A 308 12.44 10.46 -10.58
C ARG A 308 13.68 9.88 -9.92
N ILE A 309 13.49 9.20 -8.79
CA ILE A 309 14.57 8.48 -8.09
C ILE A 309 15.12 7.34 -8.96
N LEU A 310 14.25 6.59 -9.65
CA LEU A 310 14.67 5.59 -10.63
C LEU A 310 15.46 6.24 -11.78
N ALA A 311 14.96 7.34 -12.33
CA ALA A 311 15.64 8.08 -13.40
C ALA A 311 17.06 8.47 -12.98
N TYR A 312 17.19 8.94 -11.74
CA TYR A 312 18.46 9.33 -11.14
C TYR A 312 19.40 8.13 -11.02
N GLY A 313 18.94 6.99 -10.50
CA GLY A 313 19.79 5.80 -10.37
C GLY A 313 20.18 5.15 -11.68
N ALA A 314 19.35 5.32 -12.69
CA ALA A 314 19.69 4.96 -14.05
C ALA A 314 20.61 5.99 -14.73
N ARG A 315 20.70 7.21 -14.21
CA ARG A 315 21.30 8.39 -14.85
C ARG A 315 20.72 8.63 -16.24
N SER A 316 19.39 8.55 -16.35
CA SER A 316 18.70 8.64 -17.63
C SER A 316 18.10 10.03 -17.86
N GLU A 317 18.87 10.91 -18.49
CA GLU A 317 18.39 12.24 -18.92
C GLU A 317 17.16 12.12 -19.81
N LYS A 318 17.16 11.13 -20.72
CA LYS A 318 16.03 10.85 -21.60
C LYS A 318 14.76 10.49 -20.83
N TYR A 319 14.90 9.71 -19.74
CA TYR A 319 13.76 9.35 -18.91
C TYR A 319 13.22 10.57 -18.14
N VAL A 320 14.09 11.42 -17.61
CA VAL A 320 13.67 12.69 -16.97
C VAL A 320 13.01 13.63 -17.95
N ALA A 321 13.60 13.81 -19.14
CA ALA A 321 13.05 14.64 -20.20
C ALA A 321 11.60 14.24 -20.53
N SER A 322 11.30 12.94 -20.57
CA SER A 322 9.93 12.44 -20.81
C SER A 322 8.91 12.88 -19.74
N MET A 323 9.37 13.19 -18.52
CA MET A 323 8.52 13.70 -17.43
C MET A 323 8.38 15.22 -17.42
N LEU A 324 9.22 15.92 -18.18
CA LEU A 324 9.26 17.38 -18.25
C LEU A 324 8.73 17.92 -19.59
N SER A 325 8.33 17.04 -20.52
CA SER A 325 7.83 17.44 -21.83
C SER A 325 6.51 18.21 -21.78
N CYS A 326 6.31 19.09 -22.75
CA CYS A 326 5.03 19.74 -22.99
C CYS A 326 3.99 18.76 -23.56
N ALA A 327 2.79 18.73 -23.01
CA ALA A 327 1.68 17.97 -23.57
C ALA A 327 1.15 18.54 -24.89
N THR A 328 1.34 19.84 -25.12
CA THR A 328 0.79 20.57 -26.27
C THR A 328 1.76 20.64 -27.45
N CYS A 329 3.04 20.96 -27.20
CA CYS A 329 4.04 21.11 -28.27
C CYS A 329 5.04 19.94 -28.36
N GLY A 330 5.00 18.97 -27.42
CA GLY A 330 5.92 17.83 -27.42
C GLY A 330 7.39 18.18 -27.12
N GLU A 331 7.71 19.46 -26.95
CA GLU A 331 9.07 19.88 -26.61
C GLU A 331 9.45 19.39 -25.22
N ALA A 332 10.60 18.72 -25.15
CA ALA A 332 11.25 18.38 -23.89
C ALA A 332 11.97 19.62 -23.37
N PHE A 333 11.49 20.18 -22.26
CA PHE A 333 12.17 21.29 -21.63
C PHE A 333 13.38 20.79 -20.83
N ARG A 334 14.52 21.48 -20.95
CA ARG A 334 15.55 21.40 -19.91
C ARG A 334 14.96 22.01 -18.66
N TYR A 335 15.22 21.39 -17.51
CA TYR A 335 14.63 21.85 -16.25
C TYR A 335 15.18 23.24 -15.89
N ASP A 336 14.29 24.23 -15.92
CA ASP A 336 14.47 25.57 -15.35
C ASP A 336 13.21 25.83 -14.49
N PRO A 337 13.28 25.78 -13.15
CA PRO A 337 12.08 25.86 -12.31
C PRO A 337 11.32 27.18 -12.51
N ASP A 338 12.04 28.30 -12.62
CA ASP A 338 11.43 29.61 -12.80
C ASP A 338 10.93 29.79 -14.25
N GLY A 339 11.71 29.34 -15.23
CA GLY A 339 11.35 29.41 -16.65
C GLY A 339 10.23 28.45 -17.05
N LEU A 340 10.15 27.26 -16.44
CA LEU A 340 9.18 26.22 -16.79
C LEU A 340 7.80 26.50 -16.19
N GLU A 341 7.72 26.90 -14.92
CA GLU A 341 6.46 27.37 -14.32
C GLU A 341 5.96 28.63 -15.06
N ALA A 342 6.85 29.59 -15.35
CA ALA A 342 6.49 30.79 -16.12
C ALA A 342 6.02 30.45 -17.54
N HIS A 343 6.68 29.52 -18.22
CA HIS A 343 6.28 29.06 -19.55
C HIS A 343 4.89 28.45 -19.54
N PHE A 344 4.58 27.53 -18.62
CA PHE A 344 3.25 26.91 -18.56
C PHE A 344 2.16 27.90 -18.12
N ALA A 345 2.49 28.86 -17.25
CA ALA A 345 1.59 29.96 -16.88
C ALA A 345 1.31 30.89 -18.08
N ALA A 346 2.31 31.18 -18.92
CA ALA A 346 2.20 32.10 -20.04
C ALA A 346 1.56 31.48 -21.30
N THR A 347 1.76 30.20 -21.56
CA THR A 347 1.47 29.58 -22.87
C THR A 347 0.16 28.77 -22.92
N LYS A 348 -0.58 28.64 -21.80
CA LYS A 348 -1.68 27.67 -21.63
C LYS A 348 -1.30 26.21 -21.90
N HIS A 349 -0.01 25.93 -22.13
CA HIS A 349 0.54 24.60 -22.26
C HIS A 349 0.42 23.87 -20.92
N ARG A 350 0.41 22.52 -20.95
CA ARG A 350 0.43 21.71 -19.73
C ARG A 350 1.66 20.82 -19.70
N ARG A 351 2.20 20.58 -18.51
CA ARG A 351 3.16 19.50 -18.27
C ARG A 351 2.53 18.18 -18.68
N LEU A 352 3.26 17.41 -19.49
CA LEU A 352 2.88 16.04 -19.80
C LEU A 352 3.22 15.19 -18.59
N ASP A 353 2.21 14.66 -17.91
CA ASP A 353 2.49 13.70 -16.85
C ASP A 353 3.06 12.40 -17.47
N MET A 354 4.00 11.76 -16.78
CA MET A 354 4.71 10.58 -17.30
C MET A 354 3.79 9.42 -17.73
N HIS A 355 2.57 9.33 -17.22
CA HIS A 355 1.64 8.27 -17.60
C HIS A 355 0.94 8.60 -18.90
N THR A 356 0.66 9.88 -19.13
CA THR A 356 0.23 10.35 -20.45
C THR A 356 1.36 10.22 -21.45
N ALA A 357 2.59 10.61 -21.11
CA ALA A 357 3.77 10.36 -21.95
C ALA A 357 3.92 8.86 -22.28
N GLY A 358 3.88 8.01 -21.25
CA GLY A 358 3.88 6.57 -21.41
C GLY A 358 2.73 6.06 -22.28
N ALA A 359 1.53 6.64 -22.19
CA ALA A 359 0.39 6.24 -23.02
C ALA A 359 0.63 6.52 -24.50
N LEU A 360 1.08 7.73 -24.84
CA LEU A 360 1.42 8.11 -26.22
C LEU A 360 2.44 7.13 -26.81
N GLU A 361 3.42 6.74 -26.00
CA GLU A 361 4.53 5.92 -26.40
C GLU A 361 4.19 4.42 -26.51
N ILE A 362 3.58 3.87 -25.46
CA ILE A 362 3.29 2.43 -25.34
C ILE A 362 2.16 2.02 -26.29
N PHE A 363 1.17 2.89 -26.46
CA PHE A 363 0.00 2.60 -27.30
C PHE A 363 0.08 3.22 -28.69
N ASN A 364 1.12 4.03 -28.98
CA ASN A 364 1.30 4.72 -30.25
C ASN A 364 0.05 5.53 -30.66
N ILE A 365 -0.42 6.36 -29.73
CA ILE A 365 -1.62 7.20 -29.85
C ILE A 365 -1.28 8.69 -29.72
N THR A 366 -2.18 9.57 -30.16
CA THR A 366 -2.04 11.02 -29.99
C THR A 366 -2.58 11.49 -28.63
N PHE A 367 -2.22 12.71 -28.23
CA PHE A 367 -2.66 13.30 -26.96
C PHE A 367 -4.18 13.32 -26.81
N ASP A 368 -4.91 13.66 -27.87
CA ASP A 368 -6.38 13.72 -27.87
C ASP A 368 -7.04 12.35 -27.70
N GLN A 369 -6.30 11.27 -27.98
CA GLN A 369 -6.77 9.90 -27.81
C GLN A 369 -6.53 9.38 -26.38
N VAL A 370 -5.79 10.11 -25.53
CA VAL A 370 -5.51 9.66 -24.16
C VAL A 370 -6.74 9.86 -23.29
N THR A 371 -7.42 8.76 -23.01
CA THR A 371 -8.51 8.71 -22.01
C THR A 371 -7.97 8.45 -20.60
N PRO A 372 -8.73 8.76 -19.53
CA PRO A 372 -8.35 8.38 -18.16
C PRO A 372 -8.04 6.89 -17.99
N ASP A 373 -8.76 6.02 -18.70
CA ASP A 373 -8.54 4.57 -18.68
C ASP A 373 -7.20 4.20 -19.34
N ILE A 374 -6.89 4.78 -20.50
CA ILE A 374 -5.61 4.56 -21.19
C ILE A 374 -4.44 5.09 -20.35
N ARG A 375 -4.59 6.28 -19.75
CA ARG A 375 -3.60 6.82 -18.81
C ARG A 375 -3.37 5.91 -17.61
N PHE A 376 -4.43 5.33 -17.06
CA PHE A 376 -4.33 4.37 -15.96
C PHE A 376 -3.64 3.06 -16.38
N GLN A 377 -3.94 2.58 -17.58
CA GLN A 377 -3.25 1.44 -18.19
C GLN A 377 -1.76 1.74 -18.37
N ALA A 378 -1.39 2.87 -18.96
CA ALA A 378 0.00 3.29 -19.10
C ALA A 378 0.69 3.40 -17.73
N LYS A 379 0.04 4.02 -16.73
CA LYS A 379 0.52 4.04 -15.34
C LYS A 379 0.85 2.65 -14.82
N THR A 380 -0.10 1.72 -14.98
CA THR A 380 0.04 0.32 -14.54
C THR A 380 1.18 -0.40 -15.26
N PHE A 381 1.40 -0.08 -16.54
CA PHE A 381 2.47 -0.66 -17.35
C PHE A 381 3.82 -0.11 -16.88
N THR A 382 3.99 1.21 -16.89
CA THR A 382 5.27 1.87 -16.57
C THR A 382 5.71 1.54 -15.15
N HIS A 383 4.82 1.62 -14.16
CA HIS A 383 5.15 1.20 -12.79
C HIS A 383 5.51 -0.29 -12.74
N GLY A 384 4.73 -1.15 -13.40
CA GLY A 384 5.00 -2.58 -13.43
C GLY A 384 6.39 -2.88 -14.01
N VAL A 385 6.70 -2.36 -15.19
CA VAL A 385 7.95 -2.62 -15.90
C VAL A 385 9.14 -2.01 -15.16
N ASN A 386 9.01 -0.80 -14.60
CA ASN A 386 10.04 -0.18 -13.76
C ASN A 386 10.42 -1.04 -12.54
N TYR A 387 9.47 -1.79 -11.99
CA TYR A 387 9.70 -2.73 -10.89
C TYR A 387 9.88 -4.18 -11.33
N GLY A 388 10.24 -4.40 -12.59
CA GLY A 388 10.65 -5.71 -13.11
C GLY A 388 9.49 -6.68 -13.37
N ARG A 389 8.26 -6.18 -13.60
CA ARG A 389 7.14 -7.01 -14.03
C ARG A 389 7.47 -7.66 -15.38
N GLY A 390 7.36 -8.99 -15.45
CA GLY A 390 7.60 -9.76 -16.67
C GLY A 390 6.40 -9.77 -17.63
N ALA A 391 6.66 -10.20 -18.88
CA ALA A 391 5.68 -10.24 -19.97
C ALA A 391 4.40 -10.99 -19.62
N GLY A 392 4.45 -12.10 -18.88
CA GLY A 392 3.23 -12.83 -18.48
C GLY A 392 2.28 -12.02 -17.60
N SER A 393 2.82 -11.22 -16.67
CA SER A 393 1.99 -10.36 -15.82
C SER A 393 1.49 -9.13 -16.56
N VAL A 394 2.23 -8.62 -17.55
CA VAL A 394 1.73 -7.60 -18.47
C VAL A 394 0.61 -8.17 -19.34
N GLN A 395 0.78 -9.37 -19.90
CA GLN A 395 -0.25 -10.04 -20.68
C GLN A 395 -1.58 -10.14 -19.91
N GLU A 396 -1.52 -10.58 -18.66
CA GLU A 396 -2.69 -10.66 -17.78
C GLU A 396 -3.31 -9.28 -17.51
N ALA A 397 -2.50 -8.29 -17.14
CA ALA A 397 -2.98 -6.96 -16.77
C ALA A 397 -3.59 -6.17 -17.94
N PHE A 398 -3.12 -6.40 -19.18
CA PHE A 398 -3.52 -5.64 -20.37
C PHE A 398 -4.39 -6.44 -21.34
N GLY A 399 -4.62 -7.72 -21.09
CA GLY A 399 -5.41 -8.59 -21.97
C GLY A 399 -4.80 -8.77 -23.37
N CYS A 400 -3.49 -8.55 -23.54
CA CYS A 400 -2.80 -8.68 -24.82
C CYS A 400 -2.24 -10.11 -25.03
N SER A 401 -1.58 -10.38 -26.15
CA SER A 401 -0.85 -11.64 -26.36
C SER A 401 0.51 -11.62 -25.62
N PHE A 402 1.05 -12.80 -25.30
CA PHE A 402 2.37 -12.89 -24.66
C PHE A 402 3.48 -12.24 -25.51
N ASP A 403 3.43 -12.45 -26.83
CA ASP A 403 4.38 -11.86 -27.78
C ASP A 403 4.24 -10.35 -27.86
N GLN A 404 3.01 -9.82 -27.83
CA GLN A 404 2.76 -8.38 -27.74
C GLN A 404 3.35 -7.80 -26.45
N ALA A 405 3.08 -8.43 -25.29
CA ALA A 405 3.63 -7.98 -24.01
C ALA A 405 5.18 -7.99 -24.02
N LYS A 406 5.78 -9.05 -24.56
CA LYS A 406 7.24 -9.17 -24.69
C LYS A 406 7.82 -8.09 -25.61
N LYS A 407 7.16 -7.82 -26.74
CA LYS A 407 7.53 -6.78 -27.70
C LYS A 407 7.47 -5.39 -27.04
N GLN A 408 6.37 -5.06 -26.35
CA GLN A 408 6.21 -3.77 -25.66
C GLN A 408 7.27 -3.54 -24.58
N ILE A 409 7.57 -4.57 -23.76
CA ILE A 409 8.64 -4.46 -22.75
C ILE A 409 10.00 -4.24 -23.42
N LYS A 410 10.26 -4.95 -24.52
CA LYS A 410 11.50 -4.81 -25.28
C LYS A 410 11.64 -3.38 -25.84
N GLU A 411 10.62 -2.88 -26.52
CA GLU A 411 10.59 -1.53 -27.09
C GLU A 411 10.76 -0.46 -26.00
N TYR A 412 10.16 -0.65 -24.82
CA TYR A 412 10.35 0.23 -23.67
C TYR A 412 11.83 0.31 -23.22
N PHE A 413 12.50 -0.84 -23.09
CA PHE A 413 13.91 -0.87 -22.69
C PHE A 413 14.88 -0.47 -23.81
N GLU A 414 14.53 -0.67 -25.08
CA GLU A 414 15.28 -0.11 -26.22
C GLU A 414 15.20 1.41 -26.24
N LYS A 415 14.06 1.97 -25.85
CA LYS A 415 13.90 3.42 -25.70
C LYS A 415 14.66 3.97 -24.48
N TYR A 416 14.63 3.26 -23.36
CA TYR A 416 15.25 3.65 -22.10
C TYR A 416 16.33 2.64 -21.67
N PRO A 417 17.46 2.55 -22.42
CA PRO A 417 18.51 1.56 -22.16
C PRO A 417 19.18 1.76 -20.80
N ASP A 418 19.19 2.99 -20.29
CA ASP A 418 19.71 3.32 -18.97
C ASP A 418 18.91 2.66 -17.84
N ILE A 419 17.58 2.61 -17.98
CA ILE A 419 16.70 1.95 -17.00
C ILE A 419 16.97 0.45 -17.03
N LYS A 420 17.21 -0.13 -18.22
CA LYS A 420 17.60 -1.53 -18.35
C LYS A 420 18.96 -1.81 -17.69
N ARG A 421 19.94 -0.94 -17.91
CA ARG A 421 21.26 -1.02 -17.25
C ARG A 421 21.13 -0.97 -15.74
N PHE A 422 20.27 -0.10 -15.20
CA PHE A 422 19.97 -0.06 -13.78
C PHE A 422 19.38 -1.38 -13.25
N HIS A 423 18.44 -1.99 -13.99
CA HIS A 423 17.91 -3.32 -13.64
C HIS A 423 18.99 -4.39 -13.63
N ASP A 424 19.88 -4.39 -14.63
CA ASP A 424 20.96 -5.38 -14.72
C ASP A 424 21.97 -5.21 -13.58
N GLN A 425 22.37 -3.98 -13.29
CA GLN A 425 23.23 -3.67 -12.13
C GLN A 425 22.56 -4.06 -10.81
N SER A 426 21.24 -3.89 -10.69
CA SER A 426 20.44 -4.35 -9.54
C SER A 426 20.54 -5.85 -9.33
N ARG A 427 20.50 -6.63 -10.42
CA ARG A 427 20.64 -8.08 -10.38
C ARG A 427 22.06 -8.54 -10.07
N ILE A 428 23.06 -7.92 -10.69
CA ILE A 428 24.47 -8.25 -10.46
C ILE A 428 24.82 -8.08 -8.97
N TRP A 429 24.46 -6.94 -8.40
CA TRP A 429 24.68 -6.68 -6.98
C TRP A 429 23.96 -7.66 -6.06
N LEU A 430 22.72 -8.01 -6.40
CA LEU A 430 21.97 -9.02 -5.63
C LEU A 430 22.69 -10.38 -5.69
N ASP A 431 23.24 -10.76 -6.85
CA ASP A 431 24.03 -11.97 -7.03
C ASP A 431 25.33 -11.95 -6.22
N GLU A 432 26.03 -10.82 -6.17
CA GLU A 432 27.28 -10.65 -5.42
C GLU A 432 27.06 -10.61 -3.90
N THR A 433 26.04 -9.86 -3.46
CA THR A 433 25.89 -9.49 -2.03
C THR A 433 24.75 -10.21 -1.33
N GLY A 434 23.71 -10.64 -2.07
CA GLY A 434 22.47 -11.15 -1.48
C GLY A 434 21.61 -10.08 -0.80
N MET A 435 21.81 -8.79 -1.12
CA MET A 435 21.06 -7.66 -0.56
C MET A 435 20.76 -6.57 -1.59
N ALA A 436 19.94 -5.59 -1.24
CA ALA A 436 19.70 -4.36 -1.99
C ALA A 436 19.84 -3.12 -1.08
N LEU A 437 20.06 -1.95 -1.67
CA LEU A 437 20.30 -0.69 -0.95
C LEU A 437 19.31 0.40 -1.36
N THR A 438 18.96 1.28 -0.42
CA THR A 438 18.44 2.63 -0.73
C THR A 438 19.58 3.61 -1.00
N TYR A 439 19.26 4.83 -1.45
CA TYR A 439 20.26 5.88 -1.61
C TYR A 439 20.96 6.22 -0.31
N LEU A 440 20.22 6.27 0.79
CA LEU A 440 20.76 6.58 2.12
C LEU A 440 21.49 5.40 2.77
N GLY A 441 21.74 4.33 2.02
CA GLY A 441 22.54 3.18 2.48
C GLY A 441 21.76 2.15 3.28
N ARG A 442 20.43 2.25 3.38
CA ARG A 442 19.64 1.23 4.09
C ARG A 442 19.71 -0.10 3.34
N GLN A 443 20.02 -1.17 4.07
CA GLN A 443 20.15 -2.51 3.53
C GLN A 443 18.84 -3.30 3.64
N ARG A 444 18.47 -3.99 2.56
CA ARG A 444 17.45 -5.03 2.54
C ARG A 444 18.09 -6.36 2.18
N HIS A 445 18.09 -7.32 3.10
CA HIS A 445 18.73 -8.62 2.91
C HIS A 445 17.78 -9.67 2.33
N PHE A 446 18.28 -10.51 1.43
CA PHE A 446 17.56 -11.65 0.86
C PHE A 446 18.27 -12.95 1.26
N PRO A 447 18.08 -13.44 2.50
CA PRO A 447 18.86 -14.56 3.05
C PRO A 447 18.70 -15.87 2.26
N THR A 448 17.58 -16.05 1.57
CA THR A 448 17.29 -17.23 0.74
C THR A 448 17.89 -17.16 -0.66
N TRP A 449 18.46 -16.01 -1.07
CA TRP A 449 18.91 -15.77 -2.44
C TRP A 449 19.94 -16.78 -2.93
N ARG A 450 21.05 -16.95 -2.19
CA ARG A 450 22.14 -17.87 -2.56
C ARG A 450 21.63 -19.31 -2.73
N LYS A 451 20.81 -19.78 -1.79
CA LYS A 451 20.20 -21.12 -1.84
C LYS A 451 19.33 -21.29 -3.09
N LEU A 452 18.49 -20.31 -3.42
CA LEU A 452 17.64 -20.36 -4.60
C LEU A 452 18.46 -20.39 -5.91
N ARG A 453 19.58 -19.66 -5.96
CA ARG A 453 20.49 -19.65 -7.12
C ARG A 453 21.24 -20.97 -7.29
N GLU A 454 21.72 -21.57 -6.20
CA GLU A 454 22.31 -22.91 -6.24
C GLU A 454 21.29 -23.97 -6.70
N GLU A 455 20.05 -23.92 -6.19
CA GLU A 455 18.96 -24.80 -6.62
C GLU A 455 18.67 -24.63 -8.12
N GLN A 456 18.68 -23.41 -8.63
CA GLN A 456 18.49 -23.14 -10.07
C GLN A 456 19.61 -23.75 -10.92
N GLN A 457 20.86 -23.67 -10.47
CA GLN A 457 22.04 -24.15 -11.20
C GLN A 457 22.21 -25.67 -11.16
N ARG A 458 21.81 -26.34 -10.06
CA ARG A 458 21.92 -27.80 -9.92
C ARG A 458 20.87 -28.56 -10.73
N ASP A 459 19.76 -27.92 -11.11
CA ASP A 459 18.62 -28.60 -11.73
C ASP A 459 18.84 -28.86 -13.24
N GLY A 460 19.61 -29.89 -13.57
CA GLY A 460 19.89 -30.32 -14.95
C GLY A 460 18.67 -30.81 -15.75
N ARG A 461 17.49 -30.91 -15.12
CA ARG A 461 16.20 -31.31 -15.74
C ARG A 461 15.18 -30.16 -15.82
N GLY A 462 15.61 -28.93 -15.52
CA GLY A 462 14.78 -27.73 -15.55
C GLY A 462 14.28 -27.31 -14.17
N THR A 463 14.59 -26.08 -13.78
CA THR A 463 14.26 -25.53 -12.46
C THR A 463 12.76 -25.54 -12.18
N LYS A 464 12.36 -26.01 -10.99
CA LYS A 464 10.96 -25.96 -10.52
C LYS A 464 10.33 -24.57 -10.72
N ARG A 465 9.11 -24.53 -11.26
CA ARG A 465 8.36 -23.28 -11.54
C ARG A 465 8.19 -22.40 -10.30
N SER A 466 8.04 -23.00 -9.12
CA SER A 466 7.97 -22.28 -7.83
C SER A 466 9.27 -21.55 -7.51
N THR A 467 10.43 -22.19 -7.71
CA THR A 467 11.76 -21.60 -7.52
C THR A 467 11.99 -20.43 -8.47
N VAL A 468 11.65 -20.59 -9.75
CA VAL A 468 11.70 -19.49 -10.74
C VAL A 468 10.79 -18.33 -10.33
N GLY A 469 9.60 -18.62 -9.81
CA GLY A 469 8.67 -17.62 -9.29
C GLY A 469 9.25 -16.82 -8.11
N MET A 470 9.88 -17.50 -7.16
CA MET A 470 10.54 -16.87 -6.00
C MET A 470 11.74 -16.01 -6.42
N ILE A 471 12.58 -16.50 -7.34
CA ILE A 471 13.71 -15.75 -7.90
C ILE A 471 13.22 -14.46 -8.57
N ASN A 472 12.20 -14.56 -9.41
CA ASN A 472 11.59 -13.40 -10.07
C ASN A 472 10.93 -12.44 -9.09
N HIS A 473 10.40 -12.93 -7.96
CA HIS A 473 9.89 -12.07 -6.90
C HIS A 473 11.01 -11.28 -6.23
N ILE A 474 12.07 -11.96 -5.77
CA ILE A 474 13.22 -11.32 -5.13
C ILE A 474 13.90 -10.31 -6.07
N HIS A 475 14.07 -10.64 -7.35
CA HIS A 475 14.60 -9.68 -8.33
C HIS A 475 13.78 -8.39 -8.40
N ARG A 476 12.45 -8.50 -8.44
CA ARG A 476 11.55 -7.33 -8.46
C ARG A 476 11.68 -6.51 -7.18
N GLU A 477 11.74 -7.19 -6.05
CA GLU A 477 11.91 -6.54 -4.75
C GLU A 477 13.26 -5.83 -4.63
N ALA A 478 14.34 -6.43 -5.10
CA ALA A 478 15.67 -5.82 -5.11
C ALA A 478 15.71 -4.58 -6.00
N ILE A 479 15.12 -4.64 -7.21
CA ILE A 479 15.00 -3.50 -8.12
C ILE A 479 14.15 -2.39 -7.48
N ALA A 480 13.05 -2.73 -6.82
CA ALA A 480 12.13 -1.78 -6.21
C ALA A 480 12.69 -1.14 -4.94
N THR A 481 13.61 -1.80 -4.23
CA THR A 481 14.15 -1.33 -2.94
C THR A 481 14.76 0.07 -3.06
N MET A 482 15.56 0.32 -4.09
CA MET A 482 16.18 1.62 -4.29
C MET A 482 15.15 2.74 -4.50
N PRO A 483 14.30 2.72 -5.55
CA PRO A 483 13.36 3.81 -5.82
C PRO A 483 12.29 3.96 -4.73
N GLN A 484 11.70 2.86 -4.26
CA GLN A 484 10.61 2.91 -3.27
C GLN A 484 11.11 3.26 -1.87
N GLY A 485 12.23 2.65 -1.46
CA GLY A 485 12.81 2.89 -0.15
C GLY A 485 13.34 4.30 -0.03
N SER A 486 14.07 4.78 -1.05
CA SER A 486 14.60 6.15 -1.02
C SER A 486 13.49 7.20 -1.11
N ALA A 487 12.39 6.94 -1.83
CA ALA A 487 11.22 7.82 -1.85
C ALA A 487 10.62 7.99 -0.45
N ALA A 488 10.42 6.88 0.26
CA ALA A 488 9.91 6.89 1.63
C ALA A 488 10.87 7.65 2.56
N GLU A 489 12.18 7.45 2.41
CA GLU A 489 13.19 8.12 3.23
C GLU A 489 13.21 9.65 3.01
N LEU A 490 13.01 10.13 1.78
CA LEU A 490 12.86 11.57 1.53
C LEU A 490 11.60 12.15 2.18
N LEU A 491 10.49 11.41 2.15
CA LEU A 491 9.26 11.82 2.84
C LEU A 491 9.42 11.84 4.37
N HIS A 492 10.18 10.87 4.92
CA HIS A 492 10.51 10.82 6.34
C HIS A 492 11.35 12.02 6.76
N LEU A 493 12.36 12.39 5.96
CA LEU A 493 13.19 13.56 6.24
C LEU A 493 12.40 14.86 6.16
N ALA A 494 11.47 14.98 5.21
CA ALA A 494 10.52 16.10 5.17
C ALA A 494 9.60 16.12 6.41
N THR A 495 9.12 14.95 6.84
CA THR A 495 8.32 14.80 8.07
C THR A 495 9.10 15.28 9.30
N ILE A 496 10.36 14.86 9.44
CA ILE A 496 11.25 15.29 10.53
C ILE A 496 11.51 16.80 10.45
N ALA A 497 11.75 17.33 9.25
CA ALA A 497 12.03 18.73 9.01
C ALA A 497 10.87 19.66 9.42
N LEU A 498 9.63 19.21 9.22
CA LEU A 498 8.41 19.95 9.57
C LEU A 498 7.96 19.74 11.03
N PHE A 499 8.56 18.79 11.75
CA PHE A 499 8.19 18.47 13.12
C PHE A 499 8.94 19.33 14.15
N ASP A 500 8.20 19.93 15.08
CA ASP A 500 8.75 20.76 16.16
C ASP A 500 9.30 19.92 17.32
N TRP A 501 10.63 19.95 17.44
CA TRP A 501 11.38 19.41 18.56
C TRP A 501 11.34 20.40 19.72
N ARG A 502 10.23 20.46 20.47
CA ARG A 502 10.09 21.32 21.67
C ARG A 502 11.43 21.48 22.41
N GLY A 503 11.99 22.70 22.41
CA GLY A 503 13.35 23.02 22.88
C GLY A 503 14.42 23.14 21.77
N ALA A 504 14.00 23.37 20.52
CA ALA A 504 14.77 23.17 19.28
C ALA A 504 16.04 24.00 19.08
N ALA A 505 16.41 24.94 19.96
CA ALA A 505 17.72 25.57 19.85
C ALA A 505 18.85 24.53 20.07
N ASP A 506 18.72 23.64 21.05
CA ASP A 506 19.80 22.72 21.43
C ASP A 506 19.71 21.33 20.77
N TYR A 507 18.51 20.89 20.38
CA TYR A 507 18.29 19.56 19.77
C TYR A 507 18.09 19.63 18.25
N GLY A 508 17.55 20.73 17.72
CA GLY A 508 17.41 20.94 16.28
C GLY A 508 18.76 21.01 15.57
N ASP A 509 19.76 21.63 16.20
CA ASP A 509 21.14 21.63 15.69
C ASP A 509 21.83 20.26 15.76
N LYS A 510 21.26 19.26 16.44
CA LYS A 510 21.79 17.90 16.44
C LYS A 510 21.30 17.07 15.27
N ILE A 511 20.15 17.42 14.70
CA ILE A 511 19.57 16.71 13.54
C ILE A 511 20.06 17.38 12.26
N MET A 512 20.67 16.59 11.38
CA MET A 512 21.27 17.05 10.12
C MET A 512 20.26 17.84 9.28
N ILE A 513 19.06 17.31 9.04
CA ILE A 513 18.12 17.96 8.11
C ILE A 513 17.70 19.36 8.58
N HIS A 514 17.56 19.57 9.89
CA HIS A 514 17.27 20.88 10.46
C HIS A 514 18.43 21.84 10.31
N ARG A 515 19.67 21.39 10.59
CA ARG A 515 20.86 22.22 10.36
C ARG A 515 20.97 22.67 8.91
N LEU A 516 20.78 21.75 7.97
CA LEU A 516 20.88 22.03 6.53
C LEU A 516 19.81 23.04 6.09
N LEU A 517 18.57 22.86 6.55
CA LEU A 517 17.49 23.79 6.25
C LEU A 517 17.71 25.15 6.88
N ARG A 518 18.14 25.23 8.14
CA ARG A 518 18.46 26.51 8.81
C ARG A 518 19.56 27.29 8.09
N GLN A 519 20.60 26.60 7.61
CA GLN A 519 21.66 27.24 6.82
C GLN A 519 21.13 27.85 5.51
N HIS A 520 20.09 27.28 4.92
CA HIS A 520 19.54 27.72 3.64
C HIS A 520 18.38 28.71 3.78
N LEU A 521 17.56 28.56 4.83
CA LEU A 521 16.34 29.34 5.06
C LEU A 521 16.52 30.45 6.11
N GLY A 522 17.64 30.44 6.85
CA GLY A 522 17.91 31.36 7.96
C GLY A 522 17.22 30.96 9.28
N GLU A 523 16.13 30.19 9.23
CA GLU A 523 15.30 29.80 10.37
C GLU A 523 14.86 28.32 10.30
N TYR A 524 14.31 27.78 11.39
CA TYR A 524 13.80 26.40 11.42
C TYR A 524 12.33 26.32 10.98
N PRO A 525 11.99 25.56 9.93
CA PRO A 525 10.61 25.43 9.45
C PRO A 525 9.63 24.89 10.49
N ALA A 526 10.08 23.97 11.35
CA ALA A 526 9.24 23.37 12.37
C ALA A 526 8.82 24.34 13.50
N LEU A 527 9.73 25.22 13.93
CA LEU A 527 9.42 26.25 14.93
C LEU A 527 8.36 27.21 14.38
N VAL A 528 8.50 27.57 13.09
CA VAL A 528 7.59 28.40 12.32
C VAL A 528 6.18 27.77 12.24
N MET A 529 6.06 26.50 11.85
CA MET A 529 4.79 25.75 11.81
C MET A 529 3.96 25.85 13.09
N LYS A 530 4.58 25.67 14.26
CA LYS A 530 3.86 25.49 15.52
C LYS A 530 3.67 26.77 16.31
N HIS A 531 4.70 27.60 16.45
CA HIS A 531 4.65 28.80 17.28
C HIS A 531 3.99 29.98 16.56
N GLU A 532 4.27 30.16 15.26
CA GLU A 532 3.73 31.29 14.50
C GLU A 532 2.37 30.98 13.89
N TYR A 533 2.19 29.74 13.42
CA TYR A 533 1.06 29.39 12.57
C TYR A 533 0.03 28.45 13.20
N GLY A 534 0.29 27.84 14.36
CA GLY A 534 -0.66 26.90 14.99
C GLY A 534 -1.01 25.69 14.11
N ALA A 535 -0.13 25.33 13.19
CA ALA A 535 -0.28 24.22 12.27
C ALA A 535 0.38 22.95 12.81
N HIS A 536 -0.04 21.79 12.30
CA HIS A 536 0.61 20.53 12.60
C HIS A 536 0.52 19.53 11.44
N LEU A 537 1.46 18.59 11.43
CA LEU A 537 1.40 17.42 10.56
C LEU A 537 0.38 16.43 11.12
N ALA A 538 -0.59 16.03 10.30
CA ALA A 538 -1.62 15.06 10.68
C ALA A 538 -1.31 13.66 10.14
N LEU A 539 -0.76 13.55 8.93
CA LEU A 539 -0.54 12.27 8.28
C LEU A 539 0.60 12.31 7.27
N SER A 540 1.42 11.25 7.29
CA SER A 540 2.46 10.97 6.29
C SER A 540 2.11 9.66 5.59
N MET A 541 1.87 9.70 4.28
CA MET A 541 1.40 8.55 3.48
C MET A 541 2.11 8.45 2.15
N HIS A 542 2.84 7.36 1.93
CA HIS A 542 3.51 7.02 0.67
C HIS A 542 4.42 8.14 0.13
N ASP A 543 3.87 9.07 -0.65
CA ASP A 543 4.49 10.21 -1.32
C ASP A 543 3.96 11.58 -0.84
N SER A 544 2.97 11.58 0.05
CA SER A 544 2.20 12.75 0.48
C SER A 544 2.28 13.05 1.98
N LEU A 545 2.24 14.36 2.31
CA LEU A 545 2.07 14.90 3.65
C LEU A 545 0.74 15.65 3.74
N LEU A 546 -0.04 15.32 4.77
CA LEU A 546 -1.25 16.04 5.13
C LEU A 546 -1.00 16.85 6.40
N SER A 547 -1.16 18.17 6.30
CA SER A 547 -1.06 19.09 7.44
C SER A 547 -2.39 19.80 7.68
N VAL A 548 -2.60 20.22 8.93
CA VAL A 548 -3.77 21.01 9.35
C VAL A 548 -3.26 22.37 9.78
N ALA A 549 -3.85 23.44 9.24
CA ALA A 549 -3.45 24.82 9.54
C ALA A 549 -4.67 25.72 9.74
N PRO A 550 -4.59 26.78 10.57
CA PRO A 550 -5.61 27.82 10.63
C PRO A 550 -5.84 28.44 9.25
N ASP A 551 -7.09 28.73 8.92
CA ASP A 551 -7.52 29.22 7.60
C ASP A 551 -6.71 30.44 7.14
N LYS A 552 -6.54 31.41 8.04
CA LYS A 552 -5.78 32.65 7.81
C LYS A 552 -4.31 32.44 7.44
N LEU A 553 -3.76 31.27 7.77
CA LEU A 553 -2.33 30.95 7.66
C LEU A 553 -2.08 29.78 6.71
N ALA A 554 -3.13 29.20 6.13
CA ALA A 554 -3.06 28.01 5.31
C ALA A 554 -2.15 28.19 4.08
N GLU A 555 -2.17 29.36 3.44
CA GLU A 555 -1.31 29.65 2.28
C GLU A 555 0.18 29.68 2.68
N LYS A 556 0.51 30.37 3.78
CA LYS A 556 1.89 30.42 4.30
C LYS A 556 2.39 29.05 4.70
N VAL A 557 1.55 28.25 5.35
CA VAL A 557 1.91 26.87 5.72
C VAL A 557 2.10 26.01 4.48
N LYS A 558 1.26 26.16 3.44
CA LYS A 558 1.43 25.47 2.16
C LYS A 558 2.77 25.80 1.52
N GLU A 559 3.11 27.08 1.41
CA GLU A 559 4.39 27.55 0.85
C GLU A 559 5.58 26.95 1.60
N MET A 560 5.54 26.96 2.94
CA MET A 560 6.60 26.36 3.77
C MET A 560 6.69 24.83 3.60
N VAL A 561 5.57 24.10 3.56
CA VAL A 561 5.57 22.65 3.32
C VAL A 561 6.20 22.34 1.96
N CYS A 562 5.78 23.06 0.92
CA CYS A 562 6.36 22.96 -0.41
C CYS A 562 7.86 23.22 -0.39
N GLU A 563 8.30 24.29 0.26
CA GLU A 563 9.70 24.69 0.31
C GLU A 563 10.57 23.63 1.00
N VAL A 564 10.09 23.08 2.13
CA VAL A 564 10.80 22.01 2.83
C VAL A 564 10.87 20.74 2.01
N MET A 565 9.73 20.28 1.46
CA MET A 565 9.71 19.09 0.60
C MET A 565 10.60 19.28 -0.63
N TYR A 566 10.60 20.46 -1.25
CA TYR A 566 11.46 20.75 -2.40
C TYR A 566 12.96 20.72 -2.04
N ARG A 567 13.34 21.25 -0.88
CA ARG A 567 14.74 21.34 -0.46
C ARG A 567 15.32 20.05 0.10
N VAL A 568 14.53 19.21 0.78
CA VAL A 568 15.04 17.97 1.41
C VAL A 568 15.86 17.10 0.44
N PRO A 569 15.39 16.79 -0.77
CA PRO A 569 16.16 16.05 -1.76
C PRO A 569 17.48 16.75 -2.14
N LEU A 570 17.45 18.07 -2.33
CA LEU A 570 18.63 18.87 -2.71
C LEU A 570 19.70 18.93 -1.64
N LEU A 571 19.28 18.91 -0.37
CA LEU A 571 20.19 19.02 0.76
C LEU A 571 20.81 17.68 1.13
N VAL A 572 20.05 16.60 0.99
CA VAL A 572 20.43 15.29 1.50
C VAL A 572 21.13 14.47 0.44
N ILE A 573 20.59 14.41 -0.77
CA ILE A 573 21.08 13.45 -1.78
C ILE A 573 22.53 13.74 -2.23
N PRO A 574 22.95 15.00 -2.46
CA PRO A 574 24.35 15.29 -2.81
C PRO A 574 25.37 14.96 -1.71
N ARG A 575 24.92 14.79 -0.46
CA ARG A 575 25.78 14.49 0.69
C ARG A 575 25.93 13.01 0.95
N VAL A 576 25.24 12.18 0.17
CA VAL A 576 25.21 10.75 0.33
C VAL A 576 25.90 10.15 -0.88
N SER A 577 27.20 9.90 -0.73
CA SER A 577 27.95 9.16 -1.73
C SER A 577 27.51 7.69 -1.71
N SER A 578 26.65 7.29 -2.64
CA SER A 578 26.51 5.88 -2.96
C SER A 578 27.65 5.50 -3.91
N PRO A 579 28.62 4.66 -3.51
CA PRO A 579 29.69 4.22 -4.42
C PRO A 579 29.15 3.49 -5.66
N ARG A 580 27.88 3.08 -5.61
CA ARG A 580 27.18 2.36 -6.67
C ARG A 580 26.49 3.26 -7.69
N TYR A 581 25.99 4.42 -7.27
CA TYR A 581 25.14 5.27 -8.09
C TYR A 581 25.75 6.66 -8.36
N GLY A 582 26.81 7.03 -7.62
CA GLY A 582 27.56 8.30 -7.69
C GLY A 582 26.74 9.56 -7.44
N ASP A 583 27.30 10.72 -7.75
CA ASP A 583 26.75 12.02 -7.33
C ASP A 583 25.46 12.43 -8.05
N TRP A 584 24.68 13.30 -7.41
CA TRP A 584 23.47 13.91 -7.97
C TRP A 584 23.84 14.98 -9.03
N PRO A 585 23.33 14.90 -10.26
CA PRO A 585 23.58 15.94 -11.25
C PRO A 585 22.87 17.25 -10.86
N GLU A 586 23.55 18.39 -10.99
CA GLU A 586 22.89 19.69 -10.89
C GLU A 586 21.68 19.76 -11.84
N GLY A 587 20.55 20.29 -11.37
CA GLY A 587 19.36 20.47 -12.22
C GLY A 587 18.26 19.41 -12.12
N TRP A 588 18.47 18.34 -11.36
CA TRP A 588 17.47 17.27 -11.18
C TRP A 588 16.67 17.54 -9.90
N TYR A 589 15.42 17.98 -10.02
CA TYR A 589 14.60 18.37 -8.86
C TYR A 589 13.33 17.51 -8.74
N LEU A 590 12.81 17.39 -7.52
CA LEU A 590 11.53 16.76 -7.24
C LEU A 590 10.45 17.86 -7.07
N PRO A 591 9.58 18.08 -8.07
CA PRO A 591 8.47 19.01 -7.92
C PRO A 591 7.50 18.51 -6.85
N VAL A 592 6.87 19.46 -6.16
CA VAL A 592 5.90 19.23 -5.10
C VAL A 592 4.56 19.81 -5.55
N ASP A 593 3.55 18.95 -5.67
CA ASP A 593 2.19 19.36 -5.93
C ASP A 593 1.45 19.54 -4.60
N ALA A 594 1.15 20.78 -4.21
CA ALA A 594 0.39 21.05 -3.00
C ALA A 594 -0.97 21.69 -3.26
N LYS A 595 -1.97 21.27 -2.48
CA LYS A 595 -3.34 21.77 -2.56
C LYS A 595 -3.86 22.10 -1.18
N ILE A 596 -4.56 23.23 -1.12
CA ILE A 596 -5.37 23.60 0.04
C ILE A 596 -6.79 23.09 -0.21
N HIS A 597 -7.29 22.28 0.71
CA HIS A 597 -8.66 21.82 0.68
C HIS A 597 -9.52 22.77 1.50
N GLU A 598 -10.37 23.53 0.80
CA GLU A 598 -11.28 24.54 1.39
C GLU A 598 -12.54 23.95 2.02
N ARG A 599 -12.77 22.64 1.92
CA ARG A 599 -14.02 22.02 2.40
C ARG A 599 -14.07 21.99 3.93
N PHE A 600 -14.87 22.89 4.50
CA PHE A 600 -15.18 22.94 5.92
C PHE A 600 -15.94 21.68 6.40
N GLY A 601 -15.59 21.17 7.58
CA GLY A 601 -16.44 20.28 8.36
C GLY A 601 -17.74 20.97 8.76
N THR A 602 -18.82 20.19 8.89
CA THR A 602 -20.24 20.61 8.95
C THR A 602 -20.54 22.05 9.38
N ASP A 603 -21.39 22.70 8.59
CA ASP A 603 -22.16 23.89 8.93
C ASP A 603 -22.92 23.65 10.25
N ILE A 604 -22.34 23.81 11.44
CA ILE A 604 -23.08 23.76 12.71
C ILE A 604 -22.86 25.08 13.43
N ASN A 605 -23.97 25.73 13.78
CA ASN A 605 -23.95 26.98 14.53
C ASN A 605 -23.48 26.70 15.97
N PRO A 606 -22.35 27.27 16.41
CA PRO A 606 -21.72 26.96 17.70
C PRO A 606 -22.56 27.42 18.91
N THR A 607 -23.57 28.26 18.68
CA THR A 607 -24.47 28.77 19.73
C THR A 607 -25.75 27.95 19.84
N THR A 608 -26.15 27.24 18.79
CA THR A 608 -27.47 26.58 18.72
C THR A 608 -27.40 25.09 18.39
N GLY A 609 -26.23 24.55 18.03
CA GLY A 609 -26.05 23.15 17.64
C GLY A 609 -26.77 22.75 16.34
N LYS A 610 -27.35 23.70 15.60
CA LYS A 610 -28.13 23.43 14.38
C LYS A 610 -27.30 23.59 13.10
N PRO A 611 -27.61 22.83 12.04
CA PRO A 611 -26.93 22.99 10.77
C PRO A 611 -27.14 24.38 10.14
N LEU A 612 -26.07 25.10 9.78
CA LEU A 612 -26.10 26.37 9.04
C LEU A 612 -26.37 26.11 7.55
N GLY A 613 -27.60 25.72 7.21
CA GLY A 613 -28.15 25.86 5.85
C GLY A 613 -27.47 25.06 4.74
N ARG A 614 -28.15 24.00 4.27
CA ARG A 614 -27.84 23.19 3.07
C ARG A 614 -26.35 23.14 2.73
N SER A 615 -25.65 22.18 3.36
CA SER A 615 -24.57 21.49 2.64
C SER A 615 -25.16 21.17 1.26
N GLU A 616 -24.49 21.52 0.17
CA GLU A 616 -24.89 21.00 -1.15
C GLU A 616 -25.19 19.52 -0.93
N ASP A 617 -26.46 19.15 -1.15
CA ASP A 617 -26.92 17.78 -1.09
C ASP A 617 -26.18 17.05 -2.22
N LEU A 618 -24.92 16.70 -1.97
CA LEU A 618 -24.19 15.70 -2.71
C LEU A 618 -25.03 14.46 -2.51
N ASN A 619 -25.88 14.21 -3.49
CA ASN A 619 -26.74 13.05 -3.57
C ASN A 619 -25.82 11.83 -3.43
N VAL A 620 -25.69 11.30 -2.21
CA VAL A 620 -24.74 10.23 -1.92
C VAL A 620 -25.13 8.97 -2.67
N LYS A 621 -26.41 8.84 -3.06
CA LYS A 621 -26.88 7.83 -4.00
C LYS A 621 -26.23 8.01 -5.37
N GLU A 622 -26.26 9.23 -5.89
CA GLU A 622 -25.55 9.60 -7.11
C GLU A 622 -24.02 9.52 -6.93
N HIS A 623 -23.47 9.72 -5.73
CA HIS A 623 -22.05 9.50 -5.44
C HIS A 623 -21.72 8.02 -5.41
N LEU A 624 -22.50 7.14 -4.81
CA LEU A 624 -22.32 5.67 -4.83
C LEU A 624 -22.58 5.09 -6.24
N GLU A 625 -23.43 5.74 -7.04
CA GLU A 625 -23.69 5.39 -8.44
C GLU A 625 -22.63 5.94 -9.42
N ARG A 626 -22.13 7.17 -9.21
CA ARG A 626 -21.05 7.83 -9.99
C ARG A 626 -19.67 7.36 -9.59
N SER A 627 -19.45 7.11 -8.29
CA SER A 627 -18.41 6.20 -7.79
C SER A 627 -18.86 4.77 -8.06
N ARG A 628 -19.03 4.46 -9.35
CA ARG A 628 -18.33 3.31 -9.91
C ARG A 628 -16.97 3.28 -9.21
N VAL A 629 -16.85 2.48 -8.15
CA VAL A 629 -15.57 2.11 -7.58
C VAL A 629 -14.91 1.41 -8.75
N THR A 630 -14.13 2.16 -9.52
CA THR A 630 -13.59 1.72 -10.79
C THR A 630 -12.51 0.70 -10.49
N ILE A 631 -12.91 -0.54 -10.22
CA ILE A 631 -12.31 -1.66 -10.92
C ILE A 631 -13.31 -1.95 -12.03
N ARG A 632 -13.17 -1.21 -13.14
CA ARG A 632 -13.72 -1.69 -14.41
C ARG A 632 -12.98 -3.00 -14.68
N ALA A 633 -13.62 -4.11 -14.33
CA ALA A 633 -13.50 -5.31 -15.12
C ALA A 633 -13.90 -4.92 -16.55
N SER A 634 -12.98 -5.17 -17.47
CA SER A 634 -13.22 -5.19 -18.90
C SER A 634 -14.61 -5.75 -19.24
N ASN A 635 -15.36 -5.03 -20.08
CA ASN A 635 -16.24 -5.63 -21.08
C ASN A 635 -16.58 -4.54 -22.11
N SER A 636 -15.97 -4.73 -23.28
CA SER A 636 -16.40 -4.32 -24.62
C SER A 636 -17.79 -3.70 -24.76
N SER A 637 -17.84 -2.57 -25.46
CA SER A 637 -18.48 -2.56 -26.78
C SER A 637 -17.39 -2.48 -27.83
#